data_AF-A0L9H3-F1
#
_entry.id   AF-A0L9H3-F1
#
_cell.length_a   1.000
_cell.length_b   1.000
_cell.length_c   1.000
_cell.angle_alpha   90.00
_cell.angle_beta   90.00
_cell.angle_gamma   90.00
#
_symmetry.space_group_name_H-M   'P 1'
#
loop_
_entity.id
_entity.type
_entity.pdbx_description
1 polymer ?
#
loop_
_entity_poly.entity_id
_entity_poly.type
_entity_poly.pdbx_seq_one_letter_code
_entity_poly.pdbx_strand_id
1 'polypeptide(L)'
;MTRKEGGKPVPQQTPTLSQRIEALQARMERATAELLTVGKEVQQLLLEAKASCPPSEPAQAEASLLNPPALPPTLNAPLPCLAPDMEIILYTDGACSGNPGPGGWGVHGRYGEQMADQMGWAPQTTNNRMEMLAAIHALEPLPEGSRVKIITDSAYVKDGITKWIHGWKVRGWKKSDGNTVLNVDLWKRLDAARQNRDVTWQWIKGHAGHAGNEQADRLARNAITQGQAGALEPDSAG
;
A
#
# COMPACT_ATOMS: atom_id res chain seq x y z
N MET A 1 57.15 0.38 65.09
CA MET A 1 57.06 0.35 63.62
C MET A 1 56.30 -0.91 63.21
N THR A 2 54.97 -0.85 63.11
CA THR A 2 54.14 -1.98 62.64
C THR A 2 53.51 -1.58 61.32
N ARG A 3 53.82 -2.35 60.27
CA ARG A 3 53.43 -2.12 58.87
C ARG A 3 51.90 -2.20 58.73
N LYS A 4 51.33 -1.22 58.02
CA LYS A 4 49.97 -1.30 57.44
C LYS A 4 49.94 -2.45 56.42
N GLU A 5 49.15 -3.49 56.67
CA GLU A 5 48.79 -4.45 55.63
C GLU A 5 47.74 -3.83 54.72
N GLY A 6 48.10 -3.68 53.44
CA GLY A 6 47.19 -3.28 52.38
C GLY A 6 46.21 -4.40 52.08
N GLY A 7 44.91 -4.12 52.25
CA GLY A 7 43.84 -5.01 51.81
C GLY A 7 43.94 -5.25 50.30
N LYS A 8 44.11 -6.51 49.90
CA LYS A 8 44.04 -6.92 48.49
C LYS A 8 42.66 -6.58 47.93
N PRO A 9 42.57 -6.06 46.70
CA PRO A 9 41.28 -5.82 46.06
C PRO A 9 40.56 -7.15 45.85
N VAL A 10 39.31 -7.22 46.30
CA VAL A 10 38.42 -8.37 46.08
C VAL A 10 38.17 -8.49 44.57
N PRO A 11 38.41 -9.66 43.95
CA PRO A 11 38.18 -9.83 42.52
C PRO A 11 36.68 -9.70 42.21
N GLN A 12 36.33 -8.72 41.37
CA GLN A 12 34.97 -8.58 40.86
C GLN A 12 34.66 -9.78 39.96
N GLN A 13 33.64 -10.56 40.32
CA GLN A 13 33.22 -11.72 39.54
C GLN A 13 32.59 -11.27 38.22
N THR A 14 33.09 -11.77 37.11
CA THR A 14 32.54 -11.50 35.77
C THR A 14 31.19 -12.20 35.64
N PRO A 15 30.13 -11.50 35.17
CA PRO A 15 28.81 -12.12 35.03
C PRO A 15 28.84 -13.27 34.03
N THR A 16 28.10 -14.34 34.35
CA THR A 16 27.98 -15.53 33.51
C THR A 16 27.24 -15.20 32.21
N LEU A 17 27.35 -16.08 31.21
CA LEU A 17 26.62 -15.92 29.94
C LEU A 17 25.10 -15.81 30.15
N SER A 18 24.54 -16.59 31.10
CA SER A 18 23.10 -16.54 31.44
C SER A 18 22.71 -15.17 31.99
N GLN A 19 23.50 -14.64 32.95
CA GLN A 19 23.24 -13.32 33.54
C GLN A 19 23.31 -12.19 32.51
N ARG A 20 24.18 -12.32 31.50
CA ARG A 20 24.27 -11.36 30.39
C ARG A 20 23.06 -11.45 29.45
N ILE A 21 22.56 -12.65 29.18
CA ILE A 21 21.37 -12.88 28.35
C ILE A 21 20.12 -12.34 29.05
N GLU A 22 19.94 -12.65 30.33
CA GLU A 22 18.82 -12.14 31.15
C GLU A 22 18.84 -10.61 31.22
N ALA A 23 20.02 -10.01 31.39
CA ALA A 23 20.16 -8.55 31.38
C ALA A 23 19.78 -7.93 30.02
N LEU A 24 20.05 -8.60 28.89
CA LEU A 24 19.63 -8.14 27.56
C LEU A 24 18.13 -8.30 27.36
N GLN A 25 17.52 -9.41 27.80
CA GLN A 25 16.08 -9.61 27.75
C GLN A 25 15.34 -8.53 28.55
N ALA A 26 15.77 -8.26 29.79
CA ALA A 26 15.19 -7.19 30.61
C ALA A 26 15.37 -5.78 30.02
N ARG A 27 16.42 -5.56 29.20
CA ARG A 27 16.58 -4.30 28.45
C ARG A 27 15.62 -4.21 27.27
N MET A 28 15.41 -5.32 26.56
CA MET A 28 14.47 -5.40 25.44
C MET A 28 13.01 -5.21 25.90
N GLU A 29 12.64 -5.80 27.03
CA GLU A 29 11.31 -5.63 27.63
C GLU A 29 11.04 -4.18 28.02
N ARG A 30 12.02 -3.50 28.65
CA ARG A 30 11.91 -2.07 28.99
C ARG A 30 11.78 -1.19 27.75
N ALA A 31 12.59 -1.44 26.72
CA ALA A 31 12.48 -0.69 25.47
C ALA A 31 11.12 -0.89 24.78
N THR A 32 10.58 -2.11 24.83
CA THR A 32 9.24 -2.40 24.31
C THR A 32 8.15 -1.65 25.09
N ALA A 33 8.26 -1.63 26.42
CA ALA A 33 7.32 -0.89 27.28
C ALA A 33 7.37 0.63 27.06
N GLU A 34 8.58 1.18 26.85
CA GLU A 34 8.77 2.60 26.48
C GLU A 34 8.11 2.91 25.14
N LEU A 35 8.32 2.09 24.10
CA LEU A 35 7.69 2.28 22.79
C LEU A 35 6.16 2.23 22.85
N LEU A 36 5.59 1.31 23.63
CA LEU A 36 4.15 1.23 23.88
C LEU A 36 3.62 2.49 24.58
N THR A 37 4.39 3.04 25.52
CA THR A 37 4.03 4.28 26.23
C THR A 37 4.02 5.46 25.27
N VAL A 38 5.08 5.64 24.49
CA VAL A 38 5.17 6.70 23.46
C VAL A 38 4.04 6.58 22.44
N GLY A 39 3.70 5.36 22.01
CA GLY A 39 2.59 5.13 21.10
C GLY A 39 1.24 5.62 21.66
N LYS A 40 0.98 5.40 22.96
CA LYS A 40 -0.23 5.90 23.63
C LYS A 40 -0.25 7.42 23.75
N GLU A 41 0.89 8.05 24.05
CA GLU A 41 1.01 9.51 24.11
C GLU A 41 0.72 10.17 22.76
N VAL A 42 1.26 9.62 21.67
CA VAL A 42 0.97 10.10 20.30
C VAL A 42 -0.52 9.98 19.99
N GLN A 43 -1.15 8.85 20.35
CA GLN A 43 -2.58 8.64 20.12
C GLN A 43 -3.45 9.62 20.91
N GLN A 44 -3.05 9.93 22.15
CA GLN A 44 -3.72 10.91 23.00
C GLN A 44 -3.62 12.33 22.41
N LEU A 45 -2.42 12.75 21.98
CA LEU A 45 -2.20 14.05 21.34
C LEU A 45 -3.01 14.20 20.04
N LEU A 46 -3.14 13.13 19.26
CA LEU A 46 -3.99 13.12 18.06
C LEU A 46 -5.48 13.28 18.40
N LEU A 47 -5.93 12.75 19.55
CA LEU A 47 -7.30 12.91 20.02
C LEU A 47 -7.57 14.35 20.49
N GLU A 48 -6.63 14.94 21.22
CA GLU A 48 -6.68 16.33 21.70
C GLU A 48 -6.66 17.33 20.55
N ALA A 49 -5.80 17.12 19.54
CA ALA A 49 -5.75 17.95 18.35
C ALA A 49 -7.09 17.94 17.58
N LYS A 50 -7.78 16.80 17.53
CA LYS A 50 -9.12 16.69 16.93
C LYS A 50 -10.20 17.41 17.74
N ALA A 51 -10.07 17.44 19.07
CA ALA A 51 -11.00 18.15 19.95
C ALA A 51 -10.78 19.67 19.98
N SER A 52 -9.58 20.14 19.63
CA SER A 52 -9.20 21.55 19.63
C SER A 52 -9.61 22.35 18.38
N CYS A 53 -10.12 21.69 17.33
CA CYS A 53 -10.68 22.39 16.17
C CYS A 53 -12.11 22.85 16.48
N PRO A 54 -12.45 24.14 16.37
CA PRO A 54 -13.80 24.60 16.61
C PRO A 54 -14.76 24.04 15.54
N PRO A 55 -16.01 23.69 15.91
CA PRO A 55 -17.03 23.40 14.92
C PRO A 55 -17.35 24.68 14.15
N SER A 56 -17.21 24.66 12.83
CA SER A 56 -17.70 25.73 11.97
C SER A 56 -19.23 25.80 12.05
N GLU A 57 -19.77 26.86 12.66
CA GLU A 57 -21.21 27.17 12.71
C GLU A 57 -21.72 27.80 11.40
N PRO A 58 -23.06 27.78 11.15
CA PRO A 58 -23.62 27.67 9.82
C PRO A 58 -24.04 29.02 9.21
N ALA A 59 -23.79 29.21 7.93
CA ALA A 59 -24.44 30.26 7.15
C ALA A 59 -25.75 29.72 6.57
N GLN A 60 -26.89 30.19 7.10
CA GLN A 60 -28.21 30.00 6.49
C GLN A 60 -28.42 31.06 5.39
N ALA A 61 -28.75 30.63 4.17
CA ALA A 61 -29.70 31.33 3.31
C ALA A 61 -30.21 30.41 2.19
N GLU A 62 -31.46 30.00 2.40
CA GLU A 62 -32.53 29.73 1.43
C GLU A 62 -32.51 28.47 0.55
N ALA A 63 -33.67 27.83 0.61
CA ALA A 63 -34.00 26.56 0.01
C ALA A 63 -34.11 26.66 -1.51
N SER A 64 -33.40 25.76 -2.19
CA SER A 64 -33.81 25.26 -3.49
C SER A 64 -33.51 23.77 -3.55
N LEU A 65 -34.52 22.99 -3.15
CA LEU A 65 -34.93 21.70 -3.69
C LEU A 65 -33.83 20.75 -4.23
N LEU A 66 -33.71 19.60 -3.56
CA LEU A 66 -33.30 18.31 -4.12
C LEU A 66 -31.92 18.27 -4.80
N ASN A 67 -30.86 17.99 -4.03
CA ASN A 67 -29.81 17.09 -4.48
C ASN A 67 -29.08 16.51 -3.26
N PRO A 68 -29.03 15.18 -3.08
CA PRO A 68 -28.13 14.57 -2.10
C PRO A 68 -26.66 14.89 -2.47
N PRO A 69 -25.72 14.89 -1.50
CA PRO A 69 -24.30 15.02 -1.83
C PRO A 69 -23.93 13.94 -2.84
N ALA A 70 -23.32 14.36 -3.95
CA ALA A 70 -22.88 13.46 -5.00
C ALA A 70 -22.08 12.31 -4.38
N LEU A 71 -22.57 11.10 -4.63
CA LEU A 71 -21.81 9.86 -4.45
C LEU A 71 -20.39 10.05 -5.00
N PRO A 72 -19.37 9.42 -4.41
CA PRO A 72 -18.03 9.42 -4.99
C PRO A 72 -18.14 9.01 -6.47
N PRO A 73 -17.33 9.61 -7.37
CA PRO A 73 -17.43 9.33 -8.79
C PRO A 73 -17.39 7.82 -8.97
N THR A 74 -18.50 7.32 -9.50
CA THR A 74 -18.65 5.92 -9.89
C THR A 74 -17.52 5.54 -10.83
N LEU A 75 -17.21 4.24 -10.86
CA LEU A 75 -16.23 3.54 -11.70
C LEU A 75 -16.23 3.84 -13.22
N ASN A 76 -16.91 4.89 -13.70
CA ASN A 76 -17.17 5.19 -15.11
C ASN A 76 -17.08 6.69 -15.49
N ALA A 77 -16.38 7.54 -14.74
CA ALA A 77 -16.07 8.88 -15.26
C ALA A 77 -15.16 8.74 -16.51
N PRO A 78 -15.53 9.32 -17.68
CA PRO A 78 -14.68 9.27 -18.85
C PRO A 78 -13.34 9.94 -18.53
N LEU A 79 -12.24 9.25 -18.84
CA LEU A 79 -10.92 9.85 -18.74
C LEU A 79 -10.91 11.20 -19.46
N PRO A 80 -10.19 12.20 -18.92
CA PRO A 80 -10.06 13.47 -19.61
C PRO A 80 -9.45 13.27 -21.00
N CYS A 81 -9.76 14.18 -21.92
CA CYS A 81 -9.19 14.18 -23.27
C CYS A 81 -7.67 14.43 -23.19
N LEU A 82 -6.92 13.34 -23.09
CA LEU A 82 -5.47 13.36 -22.97
C LEU A 82 -4.86 13.83 -24.29
N ALA A 83 -4.08 14.91 -24.22
CA ALA A 83 -3.21 15.29 -25.32
C ALA A 83 -2.16 14.18 -25.54
N PRO A 84 -1.79 13.87 -26.81
CA PRO A 84 -0.96 12.70 -27.15
C PRO A 84 0.47 12.71 -26.59
N ASP A 85 0.93 13.83 -26.04
CA ASP A 85 2.25 14.03 -25.44
C ASP A 85 2.23 14.18 -23.91
N MET A 86 1.06 14.11 -23.28
CA MET A 86 0.90 14.25 -21.84
C MET A 86 1.35 12.99 -21.10
N GLU A 87 2.31 13.14 -20.18
CA GLU A 87 2.76 12.05 -19.31
C GLU A 87 1.70 11.75 -18.24
N ILE A 88 1.28 10.49 -18.17
CA ILE A 88 0.35 9.98 -17.16
C ILE A 88 1.16 9.30 -16.06
N ILE A 89 1.00 9.72 -14.80
CA ILE A 89 1.67 9.10 -13.65
C ILE A 89 0.63 8.38 -12.80
N LEU A 90 0.80 7.08 -12.60
CA LEU A 90 -0.13 6.24 -11.86
C LEU A 90 0.59 5.61 -10.67
N TYR A 91 0.09 5.86 -9.47
CA TYR A 91 0.52 5.19 -8.25
C TYR A 91 -0.43 4.04 -7.97
N THR A 92 0.09 2.85 -7.68
CA THR A 92 -0.72 1.65 -7.51
C THR A 92 -0.29 0.87 -6.28
N ASP A 93 -1.25 0.44 -5.48
CA ASP A 93 -1.03 -0.38 -4.29
C ASP A 93 -2.16 -1.39 -4.07
N GLY A 94 -1.86 -2.47 -3.34
CA GLY A 94 -2.77 -3.53 -2.96
C GLY A 94 -2.60 -3.91 -1.49
N ALA A 95 -3.72 -4.10 -0.80
CA ALA A 95 -3.76 -4.47 0.61
C ALA A 95 -4.66 -5.68 0.83
N CYS A 96 -4.35 -6.48 1.86
CA CYS A 96 -5.15 -7.64 2.25
C CYS A 96 -5.21 -7.78 3.77
N SER A 97 -6.42 -7.97 4.31
CA SER A 97 -6.66 -8.25 5.73
C SER A 97 -6.62 -9.76 5.97
N GLY A 98 -5.40 -10.30 6.10
CA GLY A 98 -5.13 -11.74 6.04
C GLY A 98 -4.66 -12.16 4.63
N ASN A 99 -3.98 -13.30 4.50
CA ASN A 99 -3.44 -13.74 3.21
C ASN A 99 -3.55 -15.28 3.05
N PRO A 100 -4.64 -15.81 2.49
CA PRO A 100 -5.75 -15.08 1.84
C PRO A 100 -6.72 -14.42 2.82
N GLY A 101 -7.46 -13.40 2.35
CA GLY A 101 -8.47 -12.68 3.12
C GLY A 101 -9.18 -11.60 2.28
N PRO A 102 -10.05 -10.77 2.89
CA PRO A 102 -10.59 -9.58 2.24
C PRO A 102 -9.46 -8.65 1.80
N GLY A 103 -9.45 -8.28 0.53
CA GLY A 103 -8.40 -7.42 -0.04
C GLY A 103 -8.98 -6.29 -0.86
N GLY A 104 -8.15 -5.27 -1.06
CA GLY A 104 -8.49 -4.09 -1.85
C GLY A 104 -7.29 -3.60 -2.63
N TRP A 105 -7.57 -2.93 -3.73
CA TRP A 105 -6.59 -2.30 -4.59
C TRP A 105 -6.93 -0.82 -4.76
N GLY A 106 -5.90 0.00 -4.97
CA GLY A 106 -6.02 1.44 -5.10
C GLY A 106 -5.12 1.98 -6.21
N VAL A 107 -5.65 2.95 -6.96
CA VAL A 107 -4.94 3.69 -8.00
C VAL A 107 -5.13 5.18 -7.73
N HIS A 108 -4.01 5.90 -7.58
CA HIS A 108 -4.00 7.35 -7.59
C HIS A 108 -3.32 7.83 -8.87
N GLY A 109 -4.07 8.46 -9.77
CA GLY A 109 -3.60 8.80 -11.11
C GLY A 109 -3.53 10.30 -11.36
N ARG A 110 -2.43 10.73 -11.99
CA ARG A 110 -2.20 12.10 -12.47
C ARG A 110 -2.21 12.13 -13.99
N TYR A 111 -3.14 12.90 -14.54
CA TYR A 111 -3.41 13.07 -15.96
C TYR A 111 -3.14 14.55 -16.30
N GLY A 112 -1.87 14.88 -16.51
CA GLY A 112 -1.42 16.28 -16.60
C GLY A 112 -1.60 17.01 -15.27
N GLU A 113 -2.56 17.94 -15.26
CA GLU A 113 -2.95 18.72 -14.06
C GLU A 113 -4.09 18.09 -13.26
N GLN A 114 -4.79 17.11 -13.84
CA GLN A 114 -5.94 16.48 -13.21
C GLN A 114 -5.54 15.26 -12.40
N MET A 115 -6.24 15.02 -11.30
CA MET A 115 -6.12 13.81 -10.49
C MET A 115 -7.38 12.97 -10.61
N ALA A 116 -7.22 11.66 -10.68
CA ALA A 116 -8.33 10.72 -10.57
C ALA A 116 -7.92 9.50 -9.75
N ASP A 117 -8.81 9.11 -8.84
CA ASP A 117 -8.63 7.98 -7.94
C ASP A 117 -9.55 6.83 -8.35
N GLN A 118 -9.06 5.61 -8.24
CA GLN A 118 -9.85 4.39 -8.41
C GLN A 118 -9.53 3.42 -7.28
N MET A 119 -10.52 2.62 -6.89
CA MET A 119 -10.34 1.57 -5.90
C MET A 119 -11.33 0.44 -6.14
N GLY A 120 -10.98 -0.76 -5.70
CA GLY A 120 -11.83 -1.94 -5.76
C GLY A 120 -11.46 -2.94 -4.67
N TRP A 121 -12.33 -3.91 -4.44
CA TRP A 121 -12.17 -4.87 -3.34
C TRP A 121 -12.59 -6.27 -3.74
N ALA A 122 -12.11 -7.27 -3.01
CA ALA A 122 -12.55 -8.64 -3.15
C ALA A 122 -12.68 -9.31 -1.77
N PRO A 123 -13.73 -10.10 -1.52
CA PRO A 123 -13.97 -10.71 -0.21
C PRO A 123 -12.94 -11.76 0.16
N GLN A 124 -12.33 -12.43 -0.84
CA GLN A 124 -11.34 -13.46 -0.61
C GLN A 124 -10.28 -13.46 -1.71
N THR A 125 -9.11 -12.89 -1.40
CA THR A 125 -8.00 -12.70 -2.35
C THR A 125 -6.65 -12.79 -1.61
N THR A 126 -5.57 -12.39 -2.27
CA THR A 126 -4.22 -12.28 -1.70
C THR A 126 -3.64 -10.89 -2.00
N ASN A 127 -2.62 -10.48 -1.23
CA ASN A 127 -1.96 -9.19 -1.46
C ASN A 127 -1.43 -9.05 -2.90
N ASN A 128 -0.75 -10.08 -3.39
CA ASN A 128 -0.18 -10.08 -4.74
C ASN A 128 -1.24 -9.93 -5.83
N ARG A 129 -2.45 -10.52 -5.66
CA ARG A 129 -3.54 -10.35 -6.62
C ARG A 129 -4.06 -8.92 -6.62
N MET A 130 -4.20 -8.31 -5.45
CA MET A 130 -4.64 -6.91 -5.32
C MET A 130 -3.62 -5.94 -5.92
N GLU A 131 -2.32 -6.14 -5.67
CA GLU A 131 -1.26 -5.34 -6.31
C GLU A 131 -1.30 -5.45 -7.85
N MET A 132 -1.53 -6.65 -8.38
CA MET A 132 -1.66 -6.86 -9.83
C MET A 132 -2.92 -6.20 -10.39
N LEU A 133 -4.06 -6.31 -9.69
CA LEU A 133 -5.31 -5.69 -10.11
C LEU A 133 -5.23 -4.17 -10.10
N ALA A 134 -4.54 -3.56 -9.12
CA ALA A 134 -4.26 -2.13 -9.12
C ALA A 134 -3.58 -1.70 -10.44
N ALA A 135 -2.53 -2.41 -10.86
CA ALA A 135 -1.81 -2.12 -12.09
C ALA A 135 -2.65 -2.37 -13.36
N ILE A 136 -3.51 -3.40 -13.35
CA ILE A 136 -4.43 -3.70 -14.45
C ILE A 136 -5.46 -2.58 -14.62
N HIS A 137 -6.17 -2.24 -13.54
CA HIS A 137 -7.20 -1.20 -13.54
C HIS A 137 -6.63 0.20 -13.81
N ALA A 138 -5.36 0.43 -13.49
CA ALA A 138 -4.65 1.65 -13.89
C ALA A 138 -4.46 1.77 -15.42
N LEU A 139 -4.22 0.65 -16.12
CA LEU A 139 -3.86 0.63 -17.55
C LEU A 139 -5.03 0.46 -18.50
N GLU A 140 -6.00 -0.39 -18.16
CA GLU A 140 -7.12 -0.75 -19.04
C GLU A 140 -7.94 0.43 -19.56
N PRO A 141 -8.22 1.47 -18.77
CA PRO A 141 -9.00 2.62 -19.24
C PRO A 141 -8.24 3.50 -20.25
N LEU A 142 -6.91 3.43 -20.28
CA LEU A 142 -6.07 4.37 -21.03
C LEU A 142 -6.15 4.09 -22.55
N PRO A 143 -6.15 5.11 -23.41
CA PRO A 143 -6.05 4.91 -24.86
C PRO A 143 -4.75 4.20 -25.28
N GLU A 144 -4.77 3.51 -26.41
CA GLU A 144 -3.54 3.05 -27.07
C GLU A 144 -2.62 4.25 -27.40
N GLY A 145 -1.31 4.04 -27.37
CA GLY A 145 -0.29 5.07 -27.58
C GLY A 145 0.01 5.95 -26.36
N SER A 146 -0.74 5.81 -25.26
CA SER A 146 -0.49 6.58 -24.04
C SER A 146 0.92 6.37 -23.48
N ARG A 147 1.55 7.46 -23.03
CA ARG A 147 2.80 7.43 -22.25
C ARG A 147 2.48 7.39 -20.76
N VAL A 148 2.85 6.29 -20.12
CA VAL A 148 2.43 5.97 -18.74
C VAL A 148 3.65 5.64 -17.89
N LYS A 149 3.70 6.24 -16.70
CA LYS A 149 4.65 5.89 -15.65
C LYS A 149 3.89 5.29 -14.48
N ILE A 150 4.07 4.00 -14.26
CA ILE A 150 3.54 3.30 -13.08
C ILE A 150 4.57 3.35 -11.96
N ILE A 151 4.14 3.80 -10.79
CA ILE A 151 4.91 3.83 -9.54
C ILE A 151 4.24 2.85 -8.58
N THR A 152 5.00 1.86 -8.11
CA THR A 152 4.52 0.84 -7.18
C THR A 152 5.63 0.42 -6.22
N ASP A 153 5.29 0.03 -5.01
CA ASP A 153 6.19 -0.63 -4.07
C ASP A 153 6.19 -2.16 -4.19
N SER A 154 5.31 -2.72 -5.03
CA SER A 154 5.28 -4.15 -5.33
C SER A 154 6.48 -4.56 -6.21
N ALA A 155 7.46 -5.18 -5.57
CA ALA A 155 8.53 -5.86 -6.29
C ALA A 155 7.99 -7.04 -7.12
N TYR A 156 6.89 -7.67 -6.67
CA TYR A 156 6.26 -8.80 -7.37
C TYR A 156 5.70 -8.37 -8.73
N VAL A 157 4.93 -7.29 -8.79
CA VAL A 157 4.41 -6.73 -10.04
C VAL A 157 5.54 -6.23 -10.92
N LYS A 158 6.43 -5.39 -10.37
CA LYS A 158 7.51 -4.76 -11.15
C LYS A 158 8.48 -5.79 -11.73
N ASP A 159 8.95 -6.77 -10.96
CA ASP A 159 9.88 -7.77 -11.50
C ASP A 159 9.16 -8.80 -12.38
N GLY A 160 7.90 -9.12 -12.08
CA GLY A 160 7.13 -10.03 -12.92
C GLY A 160 6.93 -9.48 -14.33
N ILE A 161 6.54 -8.21 -14.46
CA ILE A 161 6.28 -7.59 -15.76
C ILE A 161 7.56 -7.22 -16.53
N THR A 162 8.66 -6.89 -15.83
CA THR A 162 9.92 -6.46 -16.47
C THR A 162 10.93 -7.59 -16.69
N LYS A 163 10.82 -8.70 -15.95
CA LYS A 163 11.80 -9.80 -16.01
C LYS A 163 11.17 -11.14 -16.34
N TRP A 164 10.18 -11.58 -15.56
CA TRP A 164 9.74 -12.98 -15.59
C TRP A 164 8.80 -13.30 -16.76
N ILE A 165 7.93 -12.35 -17.13
CA ILE A 165 6.87 -12.56 -18.10
C ILE A 165 7.36 -13.00 -19.47
N HIS A 166 8.53 -12.53 -19.90
CA HIS A 166 9.14 -12.91 -21.18
C HIS A 166 9.45 -14.42 -21.21
N GLY A 167 10.06 -14.94 -20.14
CA GLY A 167 10.35 -16.36 -20.01
C GLY A 167 9.08 -17.21 -19.89
N TRP A 168 8.08 -16.73 -19.14
CA TRP A 168 6.81 -17.43 -19.00
C TRP A 168 6.05 -17.53 -20.32
N LYS A 169 5.99 -16.47 -21.13
CA LYS A 169 5.34 -16.48 -22.45
C LYS A 169 5.97 -17.51 -23.38
N VAL A 170 7.30 -17.56 -23.45
CA VAL A 170 8.04 -18.56 -24.26
C VAL A 170 7.74 -19.99 -23.80
N ARG A 171 7.55 -20.20 -22.49
CA ARG A 171 7.27 -21.52 -21.90
C ARG A 171 5.78 -21.85 -21.80
N GLY A 172 4.91 -21.10 -22.48
CA GLY A 172 3.47 -21.34 -22.44
C GLY A 172 2.86 -21.17 -21.04
N TRP A 173 3.34 -20.19 -20.28
CA TRP A 173 2.93 -19.86 -18.91
C TRP A 173 3.19 -20.95 -17.86
N LYS A 174 4.30 -21.67 -18.03
CA LYS A 174 4.79 -22.69 -17.09
C LYS A 174 6.12 -22.26 -16.46
N LYS A 175 6.29 -22.63 -15.20
CA LYS A 175 7.55 -22.53 -14.45
C LYS A 175 8.52 -23.63 -14.89
N SER A 176 9.77 -23.56 -14.41
CA SER A 176 10.81 -24.56 -14.70
C SER A 176 10.49 -25.96 -14.17
N ASP A 177 9.67 -26.06 -13.11
CA ASP A 177 9.19 -27.31 -12.51
C ASP A 177 8.00 -27.92 -13.29
N GLY A 178 7.57 -27.31 -14.40
CA GLY A 178 6.44 -27.76 -15.22
C GLY A 178 5.07 -27.29 -14.72
N ASN A 179 4.98 -26.73 -13.51
CA ASN A 179 3.74 -26.21 -12.96
C ASN A 179 3.34 -24.89 -13.63
N THR A 180 2.03 -24.61 -13.67
CA THR A 180 1.52 -23.32 -14.13
C THR A 180 2.02 -22.18 -13.24
N VAL A 181 2.32 -21.04 -13.85
CA VAL A 181 2.67 -19.81 -13.12
C VAL A 181 1.50 -19.38 -12.23
N LEU A 182 1.80 -18.97 -10.99
CA LEU A 182 0.78 -18.47 -10.08
C LEU A 182 0.19 -17.16 -10.61
N ASN A 183 -1.13 -16.95 -10.45
CA ASN A 183 -1.86 -15.79 -10.96
C ASN A 183 -1.73 -15.59 -12.48
N VAL A 184 -1.64 -16.69 -13.25
CA VAL A 184 -1.50 -16.64 -14.72
C VAL A 184 -2.65 -15.88 -15.39
N ASP A 185 -3.85 -15.92 -14.81
CA ASP A 185 -5.03 -15.15 -15.22
C ASP A 185 -4.72 -13.65 -15.22
N LEU A 186 -4.23 -13.12 -14.10
CA LEU A 186 -3.90 -11.71 -13.96
C LEU A 186 -2.65 -11.33 -14.75
N TRP A 187 -1.65 -12.21 -14.86
CA TRP A 187 -0.46 -11.91 -15.67
C TRP A 187 -0.79 -11.77 -17.15
N LYS A 188 -1.67 -12.62 -17.69
CA LYS A 188 -2.14 -12.50 -19.07
C LYS A 188 -2.92 -11.21 -19.28
N ARG A 189 -3.80 -10.85 -18.34
CA ARG A 189 -4.58 -9.60 -18.39
C ARG A 189 -3.67 -8.37 -18.32
N LEU A 190 -2.71 -8.34 -17.40
CA LEU A 190 -1.73 -7.25 -17.29
C LEU A 190 -0.84 -7.13 -18.53
N ASP A 191 -0.37 -8.25 -19.09
CA ASP A 191 0.42 -8.24 -20.34
C ASP A 191 -0.37 -7.67 -21.51
N ALA A 192 -1.67 -7.95 -21.59
CA ALA A 192 -2.55 -7.39 -22.61
C ALA A 192 -2.81 -5.89 -22.36
N ALA A 193 -3.10 -5.50 -21.10
CA ALA A 193 -3.40 -4.11 -20.74
C ALA A 193 -2.24 -3.16 -21.03
N ARG A 194 -0.98 -3.61 -20.88
CA ARG A 194 0.19 -2.79 -21.20
C ARG A 194 0.54 -2.74 -22.69
N GLN A 195 -0.01 -3.65 -23.52
CA GLN A 195 0.31 -3.67 -24.95
C GLN A 195 -0.16 -2.37 -25.61
N ASN A 196 0.53 -1.99 -26.69
CA ASN A 196 0.27 -0.78 -27.45
C ASN A 196 0.35 0.53 -26.65
N ARG A 197 0.98 0.53 -25.46
CA ARG A 197 1.23 1.72 -24.63
C ARG A 197 2.72 1.82 -24.31
N ASP A 198 3.21 3.04 -24.13
CA ASP A 198 4.58 3.31 -23.67
C ASP A 198 4.60 3.32 -22.14
N VAL A 199 4.73 2.14 -21.54
CA VAL A 199 4.64 1.95 -20.08
C VAL A 199 6.02 1.82 -19.46
N THR A 200 6.37 2.76 -18.57
CA THR A 200 7.56 2.71 -17.72
C THR A 200 7.18 2.33 -16.29
N TRP A 201 8.06 1.55 -15.65
CA TRP A 201 7.84 1.04 -14.30
C TRP A 201 8.89 1.58 -13.35
N GLN A 202 8.46 2.27 -12.31
CA GLN A 202 9.31 2.73 -11.22
C GLN A 202 8.94 1.98 -9.94
N TRP A 203 9.92 1.28 -9.37
CA TRP A 203 9.77 0.68 -8.06
C TRP A 203 10.28 1.64 -6.98
N ILE A 204 9.51 1.75 -5.90
CA ILE A 204 9.91 2.46 -4.68
C ILE A 204 9.97 1.48 -3.51
N LYS A 205 10.80 1.79 -2.51
CA LYS A 205 10.97 0.91 -1.36
C LYS A 205 9.89 1.21 -0.31
N GLY A 206 8.75 0.55 -0.43
CA GLY A 206 7.58 0.78 0.42
C GLY A 206 6.90 2.12 0.12
N HIS A 207 5.70 2.31 0.66
CA HIS A 207 4.90 3.52 0.40
C HIS A 207 5.29 4.74 1.27
N ALA A 208 5.87 4.55 2.45
CA ALA A 208 6.12 5.63 3.40
C ALA A 208 7.10 6.69 2.83
N GLY A 209 6.70 7.96 2.90
CA GLY A 209 7.47 9.08 2.34
C GLY A 209 7.19 9.32 0.85
N HIS A 210 6.25 8.60 0.25
CA HIS A 210 5.83 8.78 -1.15
C HIS A 210 4.33 9.07 -1.23
N ALA A 211 3.95 10.36 -1.14
CA ALA A 211 2.56 10.81 -1.00
C ALA A 211 1.57 10.16 -1.99
N GLY A 212 1.97 9.96 -3.26
CA GLY A 212 1.11 9.30 -4.24
C GLY A 212 0.86 7.82 -3.95
N ASN A 213 1.88 7.09 -3.46
CA ASN A 213 1.73 5.69 -3.08
C ASN A 213 1.03 5.55 -1.72
N GLU A 214 1.23 6.48 -0.79
CA GLU A 214 0.45 6.54 0.46
C GLU A 214 -1.04 6.77 0.17
N GLN A 215 -1.37 7.54 -0.87
CA GLN A 215 -2.75 7.70 -1.30
C GLN A 215 -3.30 6.42 -1.93
N ALA A 216 -2.54 5.73 -2.79
CA ALA A 216 -2.93 4.43 -3.35
C ALA A 216 -3.18 3.38 -2.25
N ASP A 217 -2.30 3.30 -1.25
CA ASP A 217 -2.43 2.44 -0.07
C ASP A 217 -3.72 2.76 0.72
N ARG A 218 -3.99 4.05 0.95
CA ARG A 218 -5.22 4.52 1.61
C ARG A 218 -6.46 4.09 0.85
N LEU A 219 -6.46 4.23 -0.47
CA LEU A 219 -7.56 3.80 -1.35
C LEU A 219 -7.78 2.29 -1.25
N ALA A 220 -6.71 1.48 -1.29
CA ALA A 220 -6.80 0.02 -1.14
C ALA A 220 -7.43 -0.40 0.19
N ARG A 221 -7.02 0.21 1.32
CA ARG A 221 -7.60 -0.09 2.64
C ARG A 221 -9.03 0.41 2.79
N ASN A 222 -9.35 1.56 2.21
CA ASN A 222 -10.72 2.08 2.17
C ASN A 222 -11.64 1.14 1.39
N ALA A 223 -11.18 0.59 0.27
CA ALA A 223 -11.96 -0.35 -0.52
C ALA A 223 -12.33 -1.61 0.26
N ILE A 224 -11.40 -2.18 1.04
CA ILE A 224 -11.69 -3.31 1.95
C ILE A 224 -12.83 -2.94 2.91
N THR A 225 -12.70 -1.78 3.56
CA THR A 225 -13.68 -1.31 4.55
C THR A 225 -15.06 -1.10 3.94
N GLN A 226 -15.13 -0.41 2.80
CA GLN A 226 -16.39 -0.14 2.11
C GLN A 226 -17.02 -1.41 1.54
N GLY A 227 -16.20 -2.31 1.01
CA GLY A 227 -16.63 -3.60 0.51
C GLY A 227 -17.25 -4.49 1.58
N GLN A 228 -16.60 -4.61 2.74
CA GLN A 228 -17.14 -5.35 3.88
C GLN A 228 -18.43 -4.73 4.44
N ALA A 229 -18.60 -3.41 4.29
CA ALA A 229 -19.82 -2.70 4.65
C ALA A 229 -20.94 -2.80 3.58
N GLY A 230 -20.69 -3.45 2.43
CA GLY A 230 -21.64 -3.58 1.33
C GLY A 230 -21.82 -2.30 0.51
N ALA A 231 -20.89 -1.34 0.63
CA ALA A 231 -20.92 -0.08 -0.14
C ALA A 231 -20.20 -0.18 -1.50
N LEU A 232 -19.41 -1.23 -1.73
CA LEU A 232 -18.78 -1.54 -3.00
C LEU A 232 -19.10 -2.98 -3.41
N GLU A 233 -19.37 -3.17 -4.70
CA GLU A 233 -19.47 -4.51 -5.27
C GLU A 233 -18.07 -5.16 -5.38
N PRO A 234 -17.96 -6.47 -5.14
CA PRO A 234 -16.70 -7.19 -5.32
C PRO A 234 -16.20 -7.12 -6.77
N ASP A 235 -14.89 -6.92 -6.91
CA ASP A 235 -14.18 -7.12 -8.15
C ASP A 235 -14.19 -8.61 -8.51
N SER A 236 -14.85 -8.92 -9.62
CA SER A 236 -14.98 -10.29 -10.14
C SER A 236 -13.64 -10.96 -10.48
N ALA A 237 -12.58 -10.18 -10.67
CA ALA A 237 -11.23 -10.69 -10.92
C ALA A 237 -10.38 -10.82 -9.65
N GLY A 238 -10.93 -10.43 -8.50
CA GLY A 238 -10.33 -10.51 -7.16
C GLY A 238 -9.80 -11.87 -6.76
#